data_AF-A0A382NRW2-F1
#
_entry.id   AF-A0A382NRW2-F1
#
_cell.length_a   1.000
_cell.length_b   1.000
_cell.length_c   1.000
_cell.angle_alpha   90.00
_cell.angle_beta   90.00
_cell.angle_gamma   90.00
#
_symmetry.space_group_name_H-M   'P 1'
#
loop_
_entity.id
_entity.type
_entity.pdbx_description
1 polymer ?
#
loop_
_entity_poly.entity_id
_entity_poly.type
_entity_poly.pdbx_seq_one_letter_code
_entity_poly.pdbx_strand_id
1 'polypeptide(L)'
;MKELRLTKRAILALEDGTVFKGLSIGISGRAVGEVVFNTAMSGYQEILTDPSYFRQLVTLTYPHIGNVGTNSNDFESTKAYAAGLVVRDLSLQVSNYRSESSLPEFLKRYKMVAIAEIDTRRLTRLIREKGAQGGCIIAGANPDPEDAVREAQRFPGLKGMDLARLVTTKKSYRWSEGTSWKTSDSITDKNQGMFHVVAYDFGIKHNILRLLSDGGCLVTVV
;
A
#
# COMPACT_ATOMS: atom_id res chain seq x y z
N MET A 1 -9.31 -6.68 26.27
CA MET A 1 -8.81 -5.83 25.17
C MET A 1 -7.39 -5.42 25.51
N LYS A 2 -6.39 -5.76 24.69
CA LYS A 2 -5.02 -5.24 24.87
C LYS A 2 -5.00 -3.81 24.33
N GLU A 3 -4.78 -2.84 25.22
CA GLU A 3 -4.50 -1.45 24.85
C GLU A 3 -3.26 -1.43 23.93
N LEU A 4 -3.42 -0.96 22.69
CA LEU A 4 -2.33 -0.93 21.71
C LEU A 4 -1.40 0.25 22.04
N ARG A 5 -0.52 0.09 23.03
CA ARG A 5 0.46 1.12 23.37
C ARG A 5 1.54 1.20 22.30
N LEU A 6 1.48 2.24 21.48
CA LEU A 6 2.53 2.59 20.53
C LEU A 6 3.73 3.16 21.30
N THR A 7 4.74 2.35 21.57
CA THR A 7 5.92 2.77 22.35
C THR A 7 7.20 2.87 21.52
N LYS A 8 7.18 2.36 20.29
CA LYS A 8 8.35 2.35 19.41
C LYS A 8 8.41 3.65 18.60
N ARG A 9 9.56 4.32 18.64
CA ARG A 9 9.79 5.55 17.88
C ARG A 9 9.99 5.25 16.40
N ALA A 10 9.56 6.20 15.57
CA ALA A 10 9.86 6.20 14.15
C ALA A 10 10.16 7.63 13.67
N ILE A 11 10.98 7.72 12.63
CA ILE A 11 11.30 8.95 11.91
C ILE A 11 11.00 8.74 10.44
N LEU A 12 10.37 9.73 9.80
CA LEU A 12 10.37 9.91 8.36
C LEU A 12 11.25 11.11 8.03
N ALA A 13 12.25 10.92 7.18
CA ALA A 13 13.06 12.00 6.62
C ALA A 13 12.86 12.09 5.11
N LEU A 14 12.95 13.30 4.58
CA LEU A 14 12.92 13.59 3.14
C LEU A 14 14.31 13.99 2.65
N GLU A 15 14.52 13.89 1.33
CA GLU A 15 15.79 14.26 0.70
C GLU A 15 16.18 15.73 0.91
N ASP A 16 15.19 16.62 1.10
CA ASP A 16 15.38 18.04 1.40
C ASP A 16 15.82 18.33 2.86
N GLY A 17 15.97 17.28 3.68
CA GLY A 17 16.35 17.39 5.09
C GLY A 17 15.18 17.58 6.05
N THR A 18 13.94 17.67 5.58
CA THR A 18 12.75 17.72 6.44
C THR A 18 12.59 16.41 7.22
N VAL A 19 12.39 16.52 8.53
CA VAL A 19 12.22 15.37 9.43
C VAL A 19 10.87 15.43 10.15
N PHE A 20 10.17 14.29 10.16
CA PHE A 20 8.95 14.03 10.92
C PHE A 20 9.24 12.94 11.95
N LYS A 21 8.87 13.20 13.20
CA LYS A 21 8.97 12.24 14.31
C LYS A 21 7.57 11.70 14.61
N GLY A 22 7.48 10.41 14.90
CA GLY A 22 6.23 9.75 15.18
C GLY A 22 6.44 8.39 15.82
N LEU A 23 5.43 7.55 15.73
CA LEU A 23 5.43 6.22 16.33
C LEU A 23 5.35 5.13 15.26
N SER A 24 6.07 4.04 15.48
CA SER A 24 6.03 2.88 14.60
C SER A 24 4.74 2.09 14.83
N ILE A 25 4.01 1.84 13.74
CA ILE A 25 2.79 1.01 13.71
C ILE A 25 2.99 -0.32 12.95
N GLY A 26 4.17 -0.50 12.36
CA GLY A 26 4.56 -1.69 11.59
C GLY A 26 5.71 -2.46 12.25
N ILE A 27 6.61 -3.00 11.44
CA ILE A 27 7.85 -3.62 11.93
C ILE A 27 8.94 -2.57 12.22
N SER A 28 9.89 -2.94 13.08
CA SER A 28 11.16 -2.22 13.18
C SER A 28 12.00 -2.45 11.93
N GLY A 29 12.75 -1.44 11.50
CA GLY A 29 13.57 -1.50 10.30
C GLY A 29 13.61 -0.18 9.56
N ARG A 30 13.90 -0.26 8.27
CA ARG A 30 14.04 0.87 7.37
C ARG A 30 13.27 0.63 6.08
N ALA A 31 12.55 1.65 5.60
CA ALA A 31 11.94 1.67 4.29
C ALA A 31 12.35 2.94 3.55
N VAL A 32 12.75 2.79 2.28
CA VAL A 32 13.19 3.90 1.43
C VAL A 32 12.35 3.86 0.16
N GLY A 33 11.91 5.03 -0.31
CA GLY A 33 11.10 5.14 -1.50
C GLY A 33 10.75 6.59 -1.83
N GLU A 34 10.04 6.77 -2.92
CA GLU A 34 9.44 8.08 -3.26
C GLU A 34 8.23 8.34 -2.36
N VAL A 35 8.19 9.49 -1.69
CA VAL A 35 7.07 9.85 -0.84
C VAL A 35 5.96 10.46 -1.68
N VAL A 36 4.80 9.81 -1.64
CA VAL A 36 3.59 10.23 -2.34
C VAL A 36 2.46 10.42 -1.33
N PHE A 37 1.41 11.15 -1.71
CA PHE A 37 0.19 11.22 -0.92
C PHE A 37 -1.02 10.73 -1.72
N ASN A 38 -1.98 10.11 -1.03
CA ASN A 38 -3.26 9.70 -1.58
C ASN A 38 -4.40 10.30 -0.73
N THR A 39 -5.38 10.92 -1.39
CA THR A 39 -6.50 11.62 -0.77
C THR A 39 -7.72 10.75 -0.47
N ALA A 40 -7.64 9.44 -0.76
CA ALA A 40 -8.69 8.50 -0.46
C ALA A 40 -8.97 8.45 1.06
N MET A 41 -10.25 8.51 1.42
CA MET A 41 -10.71 8.40 2.81
C MET A 41 -11.03 6.96 3.22
N SER A 42 -11.07 6.05 2.25
CA SER A 42 -11.31 4.62 2.40
C SER A 42 -10.38 3.84 1.47
N GLY A 43 -10.38 2.51 1.60
CA GLY A 43 -9.63 1.65 0.69
C GLY A 43 -8.13 1.59 0.95
N TYR A 44 -7.69 1.80 2.21
CA TYR A 44 -6.25 1.82 2.52
C TYR A 44 -5.59 0.46 2.29
N GLN A 45 -6.30 -0.66 2.41
CA GLN A 45 -5.71 -1.98 2.19
C GLN A 45 -5.47 -2.21 0.69
N GLU A 46 -6.46 -1.85 -0.13
CA GLU A 46 -6.43 -1.89 -1.58
C GLU A 46 -5.25 -1.04 -2.08
N ILE A 47 -5.08 0.16 -1.51
CA ILE A 47 -3.93 1.04 -1.79
C ILE A 47 -2.60 0.36 -1.42
N LEU A 48 -2.46 -0.23 -0.24
CA LEU A 48 -1.20 -0.85 0.19
C LEU A 48 -0.83 -2.09 -0.64
N THR A 49 -1.83 -2.74 -1.24
CA THR A 49 -1.68 -3.95 -2.06
C THR A 49 -1.67 -3.66 -3.55
N ASP A 50 -1.80 -2.41 -3.98
CA ASP A 50 -1.74 -2.03 -5.39
C ASP A 50 -0.27 -2.04 -5.88
N PRO A 51 0.08 -2.83 -6.91
CA PRO A 51 1.43 -2.91 -7.46
C PRO A 51 2.03 -1.56 -7.89
N SER A 52 1.19 -0.60 -8.23
CA SER A 52 1.60 0.74 -8.65
C SER A 52 2.37 1.51 -7.57
N TYR A 53 2.19 1.16 -6.29
CA TYR A 53 2.92 1.75 -5.17
C TYR A 53 4.28 1.10 -4.89
N PHE A 54 4.76 0.21 -5.76
CA PHE A 54 6.08 -0.39 -5.60
C PHE A 54 7.17 0.68 -5.51
N ARG A 55 8.02 0.59 -4.47
CA ARG A 55 9.05 1.60 -4.10
C ARG A 55 8.50 2.98 -3.69
N GLN A 56 7.22 3.08 -3.33
CA GLN A 56 6.64 4.33 -2.83
C GLN A 56 6.29 4.24 -1.35
N LEU A 57 6.56 5.32 -0.61
CA LEU A 57 6.12 5.53 0.76
C LEU A 57 4.78 6.27 0.71
N VAL A 58 3.71 5.56 1.05
CA VAL A 58 2.33 6.07 0.88
C VAL A 58 1.92 6.89 2.10
N THR A 59 1.66 8.17 1.88
CA THR A 59 1.04 9.06 2.87
C THR A 59 -0.46 9.14 2.65
N LEU A 60 -1.26 8.73 3.63
CA LEU A 60 -2.71 8.88 3.57
C LEU A 60 -3.13 10.19 4.21
N THR A 61 -3.91 11.00 3.50
CA THR A 61 -4.32 12.32 4.01
C THR A 61 -5.46 12.21 5.01
N TYR A 62 -6.32 11.19 4.90
CA TYR A 62 -7.37 10.96 5.89
C TYR A 62 -6.77 10.57 7.24
N PRO A 63 -7.17 11.20 8.36
CA PRO A 63 -6.42 11.11 9.58
C PRO A 63 -6.48 9.74 10.26
N HIS A 64 -7.65 9.09 10.27
CA HIS A 64 -7.86 7.82 10.96
C HIS A 64 -7.73 6.64 10.01
N ILE A 65 -6.60 5.94 10.05
CA ILE A 65 -6.34 4.78 9.20
C ILE A 65 -6.40 3.51 10.03
N GLY A 66 -6.97 2.43 9.47
CA GLY A 66 -7.11 1.13 10.15
C GLY A 66 -8.46 0.90 10.85
N ASN A 67 -9.41 1.83 10.74
CA ASN A 67 -10.73 1.77 11.38
C ASN A 67 -11.56 0.53 11.00
N VAL A 68 -11.41 0.00 9.78
CA VAL A 68 -12.14 -1.20 9.32
C VAL A 68 -11.30 -2.48 9.34
N GLY A 69 -10.09 -2.43 9.90
CA GLY A 69 -9.18 -3.58 9.92
C GLY A 69 -8.71 -3.96 8.51
N THR A 70 -8.51 -5.25 8.28
CA THR A 70 -8.08 -5.79 6.98
C THR A 70 -8.73 -7.16 6.77
N ASN A 71 -8.89 -7.56 5.51
CA ASN A 71 -9.48 -8.85 5.15
C ASN A 71 -8.96 -9.39 3.81
N SER A 72 -9.11 -10.69 3.58
CA SER A 72 -8.63 -11.36 2.38
C SER A 72 -9.23 -10.84 1.05
N ASN A 73 -10.44 -10.29 1.07
CA ASN A 73 -11.14 -9.87 -0.16
C ASN A 73 -10.68 -8.50 -0.70
N ASP A 74 -10.16 -7.61 0.15
CA ASP A 74 -9.72 -6.25 -0.23
C ASP A 74 -8.26 -6.22 -0.72
N PHE A 75 -7.71 -7.37 -1.12
CA PHE A 75 -6.41 -7.44 -1.81
C PHE A 75 -6.56 -7.16 -3.30
N GLU A 76 -5.80 -6.17 -3.77
CA GLU A 76 -5.66 -5.86 -5.20
C GLU A 76 -4.51 -6.62 -5.86
N SER A 77 -3.74 -7.40 -5.11
CA SER A 77 -2.68 -8.25 -5.63
C SER A 77 -2.33 -9.36 -4.62
N THR A 78 -1.29 -10.15 -4.92
CA THR A 78 -0.84 -11.25 -4.05
C THR A 78 -0.10 -10.82 -2.78
N LYS A 79 0.28 -9.54 -2.65
CA LYS A 79 1.06 -9.02 -1.50
C LYS A 79 0.89 -7.51 -1.32
N ALA A 80 1.40 -6.96 -0.23
CA ALA A 80 1.60 -5.52 -0.13
C ALA A 80 2.77 -5.07 -1.02
N TYR A 81 2.57 -3.99 -1.78
CA TYR A 81 3.57 -3.45 -2.72
C TYR A 81 4.15 -2.11 -2.29
N ALA A 82 3.38 -1.31 -1.53
CA ALA A 82 3.89 -0.07 -0.95
C ALA A 82 5.15 -0.34 -0.12
N ALA A 83 6.19 0.49 -0.28
CA ALA A 83 7.45 0.35 0.45
C ALA A 83 7.29 0.69 1.94
N GLY A 84 6.33 1.57 2.26
CA GLY A 84 6.01 1.95 3.63
C GLY A 84 4.73 2.77 3.69
N LEU A 85 4.24 2.97 4.91
CA LEU A 85 2.99 3.67 5.18
C LEU A 85 3.22 4.83 6.16
N VAL A 86 2.58 5.95 5.87
CA VAL A 86 2.67 7.19 6.66
C VAL A 86 1.26 7.69 6.95
N VAL A 87 0.90 7.80 8.23
CA VAL A 87 -0.46 8.19 8.67
C VAL A 87 -0.44 9.21 9.80
N ARG A 88 -1.56 9.91 9.99
CA ARG A 88 -1.71 10.85 11.12
C ARG A 88 -2.01 10.10 12.41
N ASP A 89 -2.97 9.19 12.35
CA ASP A 89 -3.48 8.46 13.50
C ASP A 89 -3.84 7.03 13.10
N LEU A 90 -3.45 6.08 13.94
CA LEU A 90 -3.87 4.69 13.81
C LEU A 90 -5.13 4.51 14.66
N SER A 91 -6.22 4.05 14.05
CA SER A 91 -7.47 3.81 14.78
C SER A 91 -7.25 2.87 15.97
N LEU A 92 -7.64 3.31 17.16
CA LEU A 92 -7.53 2.53 18.40
C LEU A 92 -8.39 1.26 18.37
N GLN A 93 -9.55 1.35 17.73
CA GLN A 93 -10.48 0.24 17.58
C GLN A 93 -10.71 -0.06 16.10
N VAL A 94 -10.78 -1.36 15.81
CA VAL A 94 -11.25 -1.89 14.54
C VAL A 94 -12.73 -2.21 14.69
N SER A 95 -13.57 -1.66 13.82
CA SER A 95 -15.02 -1.85 13.86
C SER A 95 -15.58 -2.05 12.46
N ASN A 96 -15.51 -3.28 11.98
CA ASN A 96 -16.14 -3.69 10.72
C ASN A 96 -16.39 -5.21 10.74
N TYR A 97 -17.57 -5.64 10.32
CA TYR A 97 -17.95 -7.06 10.30
C TYR A 97 -17.08 -7.90 9.35
N ARG A 98 -16.47 -7.27 8.33
CA ARG A 98 -15.56 -7.93 7.38
C ARG A 98 -14.15 -8.08 7.93
N SER A 99 -13.80 -7.44 9.05
CA SER A 99 -12.43 -7.42 9.54
C SER A 99 -11.96 -8.79 9.99
N GLU A 100 -10.86 -9.27 9.40
CA GLU A 100 -10.19 -10.51 9.79
C GLU A 100 -8.95 -10.24 10.67
N SER A 101 -8.29 -9.08 10.51
CA SER A 101 -7.16 -8.66 11.35
C SER A 101 -7.00 -7.15 11.42
N SER A 102 -6.31 -6.65 12.45
CA SER A 102 -6.01 -5.23 12.57
C SER A 102 -4.95 -4.76 11.58
N LEU A 103 -4.91 -3.45 11.28
CA LEU A 103 -3.87 -2.89 10.40
C LEU A 103 -2.43 -3.14 10.92
N PRO A 104 -2.11 -3.02 12.22
CA PRO A 104 -0.77 -3.34 12.72
C PRO A 104 -0.39 -4.82 12.54
N GLU A 105 -1.35 -5.75 12.64
CA GLU A 105 -1.12 -7.17 12.38
C GLU A 105 -0.85 -7.42 10.89
N PHE A 106 -1.61 -6.77 10.00
CA PHE A 106 -1.36 -6.76 8.57
C PHE A 106 0.05 -6.24 8.25
N LEU A 107 0.43 -5.07 8.77
CA LEU A 107 1.75 -4.46 8.54
C LEU A 107 2.88 -5.37 9.02
N LYS A 108 2.71 -6.05 10.17
CA LYS A 108 3.68 -7.05 10.65
C LYS A 108 3.74 -8.28 9.75
N ARG A 109 2.60 -8.82 9.33
CA ARG A 109 2.50 -9.99 8.44
C ARG A 109 3.24 -9.75 7.13
N TYR A 110 3.08 -8.57 6.54
CA TYR A 110 3.73 -8.18 5.28
C TYR A 110 5.07 -7.47 5.46
N LYS A 111 5.63 -7.46 6.68
CA LYS A 111 6.95 -6.90 7.01
C LYS A 111 7.10 -5.43 6.56
N MET A 112 6.05 -4.64 6.72
CA MET A 112 6.02 -3.23 6.32
C MET A 112 6.48 -2.32 7.45
N VAL A 113 7.34 -1.36 7.11
CA VAL A 113 7.70 -0.25 8.00
C VAL A 113 6.66 0.85 7.83
N ALA A 114 6.12 1.33 8.94
CA ALA A 114 5.05 2.31 8.94
C ALA A 114 5.13 3.24 10.15
N ILE A 115 4.76 4.49 9.95
CA ILE A 115 4.82 5.58 10.93
C ILE A 115 3.46 6.27 11.07
N ALA A 116 3.05 6.49 12.31
CA ALA A 116 1.89 7.27 12.71
C ALA A 116 2.30 8.49 13.55
N GLU A 117 1.33 9.31 13.95
CA GLU A 117 1.52 10.53 14.75
C GLU A 117 2.33 11.63 14.06
N ILE A 118 2.33 11.65 12.73
CA ILE A 118 2.95 12.73 11.97
C ILE A 118 1.91 13.73 11.47
N ASP A 119 2.31 14.98 11.28
CA ASP A 119 1.49 15.97 10.57
C ASP A 119 1.47 15.66 9.06
N THR A 120 0.59 14.73 8.66
CA THR A 120 0.39 14.35 7.25
C THR A 120 -0.09 15.52 6.40
N ARG A 121 -0.73 16.54 6.98
CA ARG A 121 -1.14 17.75 6.26
C ARG A 121 0.07 18.61 5.89
N ARG A 122 1.01 18.82 6.82
CA ARG A 122 2.30 19.47 6.54
C ARG A 122 3.07 18.71 5.46
N LEU A 123 3.16 17.38 5.59
CA LEU A 123 3.84 16.54 4.58
C LEU A 123 3.19 16.65 3.20
N THR A 124 1.85 16.57 3.13
CA THR A 124 1.10 16.68 1.87
C THR A 124 1.33 18.03 1.20
N ARG A 125 1.31 19.13 1.95
CA ARG A 125 1.60 20.47 1.41
C ARG A 125 3.02 20.56 0.86
N LEU A 126 3.99 19.99 1.58
CA LEU A 126 5.38 19.98 1.15
C LEU A 126 5.57 19.24 -0.17
N ILE A 127 4.99 18.04 -0.31
CA ILE A 127 5.03 17.25 -1.55
C ILE A 127 4.30 17.98 -2.68
N ARG A 128 3.16 18.61 -2.41
CA ARG A 128 2.41 19.39 -3.40
C ARG A 128 3.21 20.60 -3.91
N GLU A 129 3.94 21.28 -3.03
CA GLU A 129 4.67 22.51 -3.35
C GLU A 129 6.05 22.23 -3.99
N LYS A 130 6.75 21.18 -3.55
CA LYS A 130 8.10 20.84 -4.03
C LYS A 130 8.16 19.68 -5.02
N GLY A 131 7.06 18.96 -5.21
CA GLY A 131 7.02 17.70 -5.94
C GLY A 131 7.32 16.47 -5.08
N ALA A 132 7.22 15.29 -5.71
CA ALA A 132 7.58 14.03 -5.08
C ALA A 132 9.08 14.00 -4.75
N GLN A 133 9.42 13.42 -3.61
CA GLN A 133 10.77 13.43 -3.03
C GLN A 133 11.16 12.04 -2.57
N GLY A 134 12.45 11.71 -2.62
CA GLY A 134 13.01 10.59 -1.90
C GLY A 134 12.75 10.73 -0.40
N GLY A 135 12.37 9.63 0.25
CA GLY A 135 12.15 9.59 1.68
C GLY A 135 12.59 8.28 2.30
N CYS A 136 12.83 8.33 3.61
CA CYS A 136 13.24 7.17 4.39
C CYS A 136 12.49 7.16 5.73
N ILE A 137 11.84 6.03 6.03
CA ILE A 137 11.28 5.73 7.35
C ILE A 137 12.28 4.85 8.10
N ILE A 138 12.66 5.24 9.31
CA ILE A 138 13.42 4.41 10.25
C ILE A 138 12.57 4.20 11.51
N ALA A 139 12.29 2.95 11.85
CA ALA A 139 11.53 2.55 13.03
C ALA A 139 12.36 1.66 13.95
N GLY A 140 12.50 2.03 15.22
CA GLY A 140 13.36 1.30 16.15
C GLY A 140 13.50 1.95 17.52
N ALA A 141 14.45 1.47 18.31
CA ALA A 141 14.72 2.00 19.65
C ALA A 141 15.24 3.44 19.58
N ASN A 142 16.26 3.68 18.74
CA ASN A 142 16.93 4.96 18.54
C ASN A 142 17.03 5.26 17.03
N PRO A 143 15.94 5.68 16.37
CA PRO A 143 16.01 6.10 14.98
C PRO A 143 16.84 7.39 14.88
N ASP A 144 17.81 7.43 13.98
CA ASP A 144 18.70 8.57 13.75
C ASP A 144 18.18 9.42 12.57
N PRO A 145 17.83 10.71 12.80
CA PRO A 145 17.42 11.61 11.73
C PRO A 145 18.47 11.77 10.61
N GLU A 146 19.76 11.81 10.94
CA GLU A 146 20.82 12.07 9.95
C GLU A 146 21.01 10.87 9.02
N ASP A 147 20.98 9.66 9.57
CA ASP A 147 20.94 8.42 8.78
C ASP A 147 19.71 8.39 7.86
N ALA A 148 18.52 8.76 8.38
CA ALA A 148 17.30 8.79 7.58
C ALA A 148 17.40 9.77 6.39
N VAL A 149 17.94 10.98 6.61
CA VAL A 149 18.14 11.96 5.52
C VAL A 149 19.14 11.43 4.49
N ARG A 150 20.26 10.86 4.94
CA ARG A 150 21.27 10.28 4.04
C ARG A 150 20.69 9.17 3.16
N GLU A 151 19.87 8.29 3.74
CA GLU A 151 19.22 7.21 2.98
C GLU A 151 18.13 7.73 2.03
N ALA A 152 17.40 8.78 2.41
CA ALA A 152 16.46 9.45 1.52
C ALA A 152 17.18 10.06 0.30
N GLN A 153 18.32 10.72 0.50
CA GLN A 153 19.13 11.31 -0.57
C GLN A 153 19.82 10.28 -1.48
N ARG A 154 20.06 9.06 -0.98
CA ARG A 154 20.61 7.94 -1.77
C ARG A 154 19.57 7.29 -2.67
N PHE A 155 18.28 7.59 -2.49
CA PHE A 155 17.24 7.02 -3.34
C PHE A 155 17.39 7.56 -4.77
N PRO A 156 17.52 6.70 -5.80
CA PRO A 156 17.79 7.18 -7.16
C PRO A 156 16.59 7.86 -7.84
N GLY A 157 15.46 7.98 -7.15
CA GLY A 157 14.16 8.37 -7.73
C GLY A 157 13.49 7.23 -8.50
N LEU A 158 12.26 7.44 -8.96
CA LEU A 158 11.57 6.46 -9.84
C LEU A 158 11.76 6.75 -11.33
N LYS A 159 12.17 7.98 -11.68
CA LYS A 159 12.30 8.42 -13.08
C LYS A 159 13.30 7.54 -13.83
N GLY A 160 12.84 6.93 -14.92
CA GLY A 160 13.67 6.05 -15.76
C GLY A 160 13.83 4.62 -15.22
N MET A 161 13.18 4.26 -14.11
CA MET A 161 13.14 2.87 -13.65
C MET A 161 12.00 2.11 -14.33
N ASP A 162 12.34 1.03 -15.04
CA ASP A 162 11.35 0.01 -15.41
C ASP A 162 11.02 -0.83 -14.17
N LEU A 163 9.93 -0.43 -13.49
CA LEU A 163 9.36 -1.11 -12.33
C LEU A 163 8.40 -2.24 -12.74
N ALA A 164 7.83 -2.18 -13.95
CA ALA A 164 6.86 -3.17 -14.44
C ALA A 164 7.46 -4.58 -14.44
N ARG A 165 8.71 -4.73 -14.90
CA ARG A 165 9.45 -6.01 -14.84
C ARG A 165 9.69 -6.55 -13.42
N LEU A 166 9.58 -5.72 -12.38
CA LEU A 166 9.79 -6.13 -10.98
C LEU A 166 8.48 -6.57 -10.31
N VAL A 167 7.34 -6.20 -10.88
CA VAL A 167 6.01 -6.50 -10.35
C VAL A 167 5.21 -7.48 -11.23
N THR A 168 5.64 -7.69 -12.48
CA THR A 168 5.04 -8.64 -13.43
C THR A 168 5.11 -10.10 -12.96
N THR A 169 4.17 -10.92 -13.43
CA THR A 169 4.19 -12.37 -13.25
C THR A 169 5.39 -13.04 -13.94
N LYS A 170 5.88 -14.13 -13.36
CA LYS A 170 6.96 -14.95 -13.93
C LYS A 170 6.47 -16.00 -14.93
N LYS A 171 5.21 -16.40 -14.80
CA LYS A 171 4.58 -17.43 -15.63
C LYS A 171 3.18 -16.96 -15.97
N SER A 172 2.80 -17.15 -17.23
CA SER A 172 1.43 -16.87 -17.66
C SER A 172 0.44 -17.71 -16.85
N TYR A 173 -0.70 -17.12 -16.50
CA TYR A 173 -1.77 -17.82 -15.78
C TYR A 173 -3.14 -17.45 -16.33
N ARG A 174 -4.14 -18.29 -16.05
CA ARG A 174 -5.53 -18.00 -16.41
C ARG A 174 -6.26 -17.40 -15.22
N TRP A 175 -7.14 -16.45 -15.51
CA TRP A 175 -8.03 -15.85 -14.53
C TRP A 175 -9.48 -15.97 -15.00
N SER A 176 -10.34 -16.38 -14.07
CA SER A 176 -11.79 -16.58 -14.27
C SER A 176 -12.59 -16.29 -13.00
N GLU A 177 -11.99 -15.58 -12.04
CA GLU A 177 -12.66 -15.20 -10.79
C GLU A 177 -13.32 -13.82 -10.98
N GLY A 178 -14.63 -13.74 -10.78
CA GLY A 178 -15.41 -12.49 -10.84
C GLY A 178 -15.30 -11.65 -9.57
N THR A 179 -16.03 -10.53 -9.51
CA THR A 179 -16.13 -9.76 -8.27
C THR A 179 -16.88 -10.52 -7.17
N SER A 180 -16.51 -10.28 -5.92
CA SER A 180 -17.15 -10.87 -4.74
C SER A 180 -18.56 -10.31 -4.48
N TRP A 181 -18.89 -9.16 -5.07
CA TRP A 181 -20.18 -8.51 -4.99
C TRP A 181 -21.05 -8.97 -6.17
N LYS A 182 -21.80 -10.05 -5.97
CA LYS A 182 -22.74 -10.55 -6.98
C LYS A 182 -23.80 -9.47 -7.26
N THR A 183 -23.70 -8.79 -8.40
CA THR A 183 -24.88 -8.24 -9.06
C THR A 183 -25.69 -9.40 -9.64
N SER A 184 -27.01 -9.27 -9.66
CA SER A 184 -27.98 -10.30 -10.07
C SER A 184 -27.73 -10.88 -11.47
N ASP A 185 -26.91 -10.22 -12.28
CA ASP A 185 -26.62 -10.54 -13.68
C ASP A 185 -25.22 -11.13 -13.90
N SER A 186 -24.51 -11.51 -12.83
CA SER A 186 -23.19 -12.16 -12.95
C SER A 186 -23.33 -13.49 -13.71
N ILE A 187 -22.71 -13.57 -14.89
CA ILE A 187 -22.73 -14.76 -15.76
C ILE A 187 -22.06 -15.90 -14.98
N THR A 188 -22.85 -16.88 -14.56
CA THR A 188 -22.45 -17.95 -13.63
C THR A 188 -21.68 -19.09 -14.29
N ASP A 189 -21.60 -19.14 -15.62
CA ASP A 189 -20.84 -20.17 -16.34
C ASP A 189 -19.36 -19.80 -16.47
N LYS A 190 -18.64 -20.02 -15.37
CA LYS A 190 -17.21 -19.72 -15.18
C LYS A 190 -16.23 -20.44 -16.14
N ASN A 191 -16.71 -21.38 -16.96
CA ASN A 191 -15.85 -22.28 -17.75
C ASN A 191 -15.85 -22.01 -19.26
N GLN A 192 -16.66 -21.10 -19.77
CA GLN A 192 -16.61 -20.65 -21.17
C GLN A 192 -16.89 -19.16 -21.21
N GLY A 193 -15.86 -18.34 -20.99
CA GLY A 193 -15.98 -16.92 -21.30
C GLY A 193 -16.39 -16.75 -22.76
N MET A 194 -17.37 -15.88 -23.03
CA MET A 194 -17.77 -15.54 -24.40
C MET A 194 -16.60 -14.95 -25.21
N PHE A 195 -15.64 -14.35 -24.51
CA PHE A 195 -14.45 -13.73 -25.08
C PHE A 195 -13.18 -14.28 -24.42
N HIS A 196 -12.08 -14.34 -25.18
CA HIS A 196 -10.76 -14.66 -24.65
C HIS A 196 -9.86 -13.43 -24.76
N VAL A 197 -9.41 -12.91 -23.61
CA VAL A 197 -8.58 -11.71 -23.50
C VAL A 197 -7.17 -12.11 -23.04
N VAL A 198 -6.15 -11.53 -23.66
CA VAL A 198 -4.77 -11.60 -23.18
C VAL A 198 -4.45 -10.27 -22.48
N ALA A 199 -4.08 -10.34 -21.21
CA ALA A 199 -3.76 -9.17 -20.39
C ALA A 199 -2.27 -9.16 -20.04
N TYR A 200 -1.55 -8.12 -20.43
CA TYR A 200 -0.16 -7.92 -20.02
C TYR A 200 -0.09 -7.48 -18.56
N ASP A 201 0.68 -8.19 -17.75
CA ASP A 201 0.89 -7.88 -16.35
C ASP A 201 2.05 -6.89 -16.18
N PHE A 202 1.73 -5.62 -16.08
CA PHE A 202 2.68 -4.57 -15.66
C PHE A 202 2.52 -4.20 -14.18
N GLY A 203 2.03 -5.13 -13.35
CA GLY A 203 1.50 -4.84 -12.02
C GLY A 203 -0.01 -4.74 -12.07
N ILE A 204 -0.67 -5.69 -12.75
CA ILE A 204 -2.12 -5.68 -12.91
C ILE A 204 -2.80 -5.93 -11.56
N LYS A 205 -3.87 -5.16 -11.32
CA LYS A 205 -4.69 -5.31 -10.12
C LYS A 205 -5.72 -6.40 -10.30
N HIS A 206 -5.95 -7.20 -9.27
CA HIS A 206 -6.94 -8.27 -9.27
C HIS A 206 -8.33 -7.76 -9.67
N ASN A 207 -8.75 -6.57 -9.24
CA ASN A 207 -10.09 -6.08 -9.58
C ASN A 207 -10.29 -5.80 -11.07
N ILE A 208 -9.22 -5.47 -11.83
CA ILE A 208 -9.31 -5.36 -13.29
C ILE A 208 -9.66 -6.74 -13.89
N LEU A 209 -9.00 -7.79 -13.41
CA LEU A 209 -9.24 -9.16 -13.85
C LEU A 209 -10.64 -9.65 -13.46
N ARG A 210 -11.11 -9.29 -12.25
CA ARG A 210 -12.46 -9.57 -11.77
C ARG A 210 -13.53 -8.93 -12.66
N LEU A 211 -13.37 -7.66 -13.00
CA LEU A 211 -14.31 -6.94 -13.87
C LEU A 211 -14.34 -7.50 -15.30
N LEU A 212 -13.18 -7.90 -15.85
CA LEU A 212 -13.13 -8.59 -17.14
C LEU A 212 -13.86 -9.94 -17.08
N SER A 213 -13.66 -10.70 -16.00
CA SER A 213 -14.33 -11.98 -15.80
C SER A 213 -15.84 -11.81 -15.66
N ASP A 214 -16.31 -10.81 -14.91
CA ASP A 214 -17.74 -10.47 -14.79
C ASP A 214 -18.35 -10.06 -16.13
N GLY A 215 -17.55 -9.41 -16.99
CA GLY A 215 -17.89 -9.11 -18.39
C GLY A 215 -17.86 -10.32 -19.34
N GLY A 216 -17.71 -11.54 -18.82
CA GLY A 216 -17.69 -12.78 -19.62
C GLY A 216 -16.37 -13.05 -20.35
N CYS A 217 -15.26 -12.44 -19.91
CA CYS A 217 -13.94 -12.71 -20.49
C CYS A 217 -13.22 -13.84 -19.74
N LEU A 218 -12.75 -14.84 -20.47
CA LEU A 218 -11.67 -15.70 -20.00
C LEU A 218 -10.35 -14.93 -20.18
N VAL A 219 -9.62 -14.68 -19.10
CA VAL A 219 -8.39 -13.87 -19.15
C VAL A 219 -7.15 -14.76 -19.07
N THR A 220 -6.21 -14.58 -19.98
CA THR A 220 -4.84 -15.11 -19.86
C THR A 220 -3.90 -13.96 -19.57
N VAL A 221 -3.31 -13.99 -18.38
CA VAL A 221 -2.36 -12.97 -17.94
C VAL A 221 -0.96 -13.39 -18.35
N VAL A 222 -0.22 -12.49 -19.00
CA VAL A 222 1.14 -12.71 -19.56
C VAL A 222 2.14 -11.69 -19.07
#